data_AF-Q6YYP0-F1
#
_entry.id   AF-Q6YYP0-F1
#
_cell.length_a   1.000
_cell.length_b   1.000
_cell.length_c   1.000
_cell.angle_alpha   90.00
_cell.angle_beta   90.00
_cell.angle_gamma   90.00
#
_symmetry.space_group_name_H-M   'P 1'
#
loop_
_entity.id
_entity.type
_entity.pdbx_description
1 polymer ?
#
loop_
_entity_poly.entity_id
_entity_poly.type
_entity_poly.pdbx_seq_one_letter_code
_entity_poly.pdbx_strand_id
1 'polypeptide(L)'
;MDGFSTRELQSGLVAACFPPLLRVIEFVGEDDLDNIGEGEIWTLVETRGRSVRLLKEKIAKLVGYDDFTMCVSAGRHGQFTPLLIDLRRSRETLNIVLLRTNSEAL
;
A
#
# COMPACT_ATOMS: atom_id res chain seq x y z
N MET A 1 29.63 -25.24 28.35
CA MET A 1 30.33 -25.10 27.04
C MET A 1 29.30 -24.51 26.12
N ASP A 2 28.90 -23.26 26.36
CA ASP A 2 27.61 -22.76 25.86
C ASP A 2 27.84 -21.31 25.41
N GLY A 3 28.46 -21.20 24.24
CA GLY A 3 28.63 -19.93 23.54
C GLY A 3 27.29 -19.49 22.97
N PHE A 4 26.48 -18.77 23.76
CA PHE A 4 25.33 -18.07 23.24
C PHE A 4 25.81 -16.92 22.35
N SER A 5 25.76 -17.18 21.05
CA SER A 5 26.10 -16.24 19.98
C SER A 5 25.32 -14.94 20.15
N THR A 6 26.04 -13.85 20.42
CA THR A 6 25.54 -12.49 20.64
C THR A 6 24.74 -11.92 19.45
N ARG A 7 24.62 -12.68 18.35
CA ARG A 7 23.92 -12.32 17.12
C ARG A 7 22.41 -12.56 17.18
N GLU A 8 21.94 -13.51 18.00
CA GLU A 8 20.49 -13.83 18.06
C GLU A 8 19.70 -12.83 18.91
N LEU A 9 20.30 -12.30 19.97
CA LEU A 9 19.68 -11.29 20.84
C LEU A 9 19.49 -9.93 20.13
N GLN A 10 20.35 -9.58 19.18
CA GLN A 10 20.22 -8.34 18.40
C GLN A 10 19.05 -8.39 17.42
N SER A 11 18.76 -9.56 16.84
CA SER A 11 17.65 -9.71 15.89
C SER A 11 16.28 -9.62 16.58
N GLY A 12 16.14 -10.19 17.78
CA GLY A 12 14.90 -10.16 18.56
C GLY A 12 14.50 -8.78 19.09
N LEU A 13 15.47 -7.97 19.53
CA LEU A 13 15.20 -6.61 20.02
C LEU A 13 14.80 -5.65 18.90
N VAL A 14 15.40 -5.77 17.71
CA VAL A 14 15.04 -4.93 16.55
C VAL A 14 13.60 -5.19 16.09
N ALA A 15 13.15 -6.45 16.09
CA ALA A 15 11.77 -6.80 15.77
C ALA A 15 10.76 -6.30 16.83
N ALA A 16 11.13 -6.29 18.11
CA ALA A 16 10.29 -5.80 19.20
C ALA A 16 10.12 -4.27 19.21
N CYS A 17 11.17 -3.52 18.82
CA CYS A 17 11.12 -2.05 18.73
C CYS A 17 10.43 -1.55 17.44
N PHE A 18 10.37 -2.39 16.40
CA PHE A 18 9.74 -2.08 15.11
C PHE A 18 8.87 -3.25 14.65
N PRO A 19 7.80 -3.59 15.39
CA PRO A 19 6.88 -4.63 14.94
C PRO A 19 6.42 -4.27 13.52
N PRO A 20 6.46 -5.22 12.58
CA PRO A 20 6.03 -4.96 11.22
C PRO A 20 4.58 -4.47 11.26
N LEU A 21 4.39 -3.19 10.94
CA LEU A 21 3.07 -2.59 10.95
C LEU A 21 2.26 -3.24 9.83
N LEU A 22 1.31 -4.07 10.23
CA LEU A 22 0.24 -4.52 9.35
C LEU A 22 -0.67 -3.31 9.11
N ARG A 23 -0.87 -2.97 7.85
CA ARG A 23 -1.80 -1.93 7.43
C ARG A 23 -2.77 -2.52 6.42
N VAL A 24 -4.04 -2.19 6.58
CA VAL A 24 -5.06 -2.43 5.57
C VAL A 24 -5.06 -1.27 4.58
N ILE A 25 -5.01 -1.59 3.29
CA ILE A 25 -5.12 -0.65 2.19
C ILE A 25 -6.45 -0.95 1.51
N GLU A 26 -7.23 0.09 1.26
CA GLU A 26 -8.42 0.03 0.41
C GLU A 26 -8.02 0.61 -0.94
N PHE A 27 -8.23 -0.13 -2.03
CA PHE A 27 -7.96 0.37 -3.36
C PHE A 27 -9.11 0.16 -4.33
N VAL A 28 -9.16 1.02 -5.34
CA VAL A 28 -10.17 0.99 -6.40
C VAL A 28 -9.53 1.40 -7.73
N GLY A 29 -9.98 0.80 -8.82
CA GLY A 29 -9.58 1.21 -10.17
C GLY A 29 -10.23 2.53 -10.56
N GLU A 30 -9.61 3.25 -11.49
CA GLU A 30 -10.19 4.45 -12.10
C GLU A 30 -11.58 4.20 -12.68
N ASP A 31 -11.77 3.06 -13.36
CA ASP A 31 -13.02 2.64 -13.99
C ASP A 31 -14.18 2.49 -12.98
N ASP A 32 -13.85 2.22 -11.71
CA ASP A 32 -14.80 1.99 -10.63
C ASP A 32 -15.00 3.22 -9.73
N LEU A 33 -14.28 4.33 -10.00
CA LEU A 33 -14.27 5.51 -9.16
C LEU A 33 -15.67 6.19 -9.09
N ASP A 34 -16.37 6.25 -10.21
CA ASP A 34 -17.70 6.86 -10.30
C ASP A 34 -18.78 6.06 -9.56
N ASN A 35 -18.55 4.76 -9.38
CA ASN A 35 -19.46 3.81 -8.76
C ASN A 35 -19.22 3.68 -7.23
N ILE A 36 -18.22 4.38 -6.67
CA ILE A 36 -17.92 4.37 -5.22
C ILE A 36 -19.13 4.81 -4.37
N GLY A 37 -20.02 5.65 -4.93
CA GLY A 37 -21.22 6.13 -4.25
C GLY A 37 -22.23 5.05 -3.86
N GLU A 38 -22.11 3.86 -4.45
CA GLU A 38 -23.04 2.73 -4.27
C GLU A 38 -22.58 1.75 -3.17
N GLY A 39 -21.41 1.98 -2.58
CA GLY A 39 -21.05 1.45 -1.26
C GLY A 39 -20.11 0.24 -1.19
N GLU A 40 -19.64 -0.36 -2.30
CA GLU A 40 -18.97 -1.69 -2.21
C GLU A 40 -17.70 -1.95 -3.06
N ILE A 41 -17.09 -0.97 -3.74
CA ILE A 41 -16.03 -1.27 -4.75
C ILE A 41 -14.59 -1.11 -4.22
N TRP A 42 -14.41 -0.92 -2.92
CA TRP A 42 -13.06 -0.89 -2.35
C TRP A 42 -12.54 -2.31 -2.16
N THR A 43 -11.46 -2.66 -2.87
CA THR A 43 -10.75 -3.91 -2.65
C THR A 43 -9.76 -3.75 -1.49
N LEU A 44 -9.84 -4.68 -0.54
CA LEU A 44 -8.98 -4.69 0.63
C LEU A 44 -7.69 -5.48 0.38
N VAL A 45 -6.55 -4.87 0.68
CA VAL A 45 -5.26 -5.56 0.67
C VAL A 45 -4.45 -5.22 1.92
N GLU A 46 -4.06 -6.26 2.65
CA GLU A 46 -3.15 -6.09 3.78
C GLU A 46 -1.71 -5.96 3.29
N THR A 47 -0.96 -5.00 3.81
CA THR A 47 0.48 -4.86 3.53
C THR A 47 1.26 -4.83 4.84
N ARG A 48 2.46 -5.40 4.80
CA ARG A 48 3.43 -5.34 5.90
C ARG A 48 4.57 -4.44 5.48
N GLY A 49 4.90 -3.49 6.34
CA GLY A 49 6.00 -2.55 6.09
C GLY A 49 5.52 -1.28 5.38
N ARG A 50 6.45 -0.59 4.70
CA ARG A 50 6.24 0.77 4.18
C ARG A 50 6.50 0.92 2.68
N SER A 51 7.03 -0.11 2.04
CA SER A 51 7.50 0.01 0.65
C SER A 51 6.32 0.14 -0.30
N VAL A 52 6.25 1.30 -0.96
CA VAL A 52 5.27 1.55 -2.03
C VAL A 52 5.53 0.63 -3.22
N ARG A 53 6.79 0.31 -3.53
CA ARG A 53 7.12 -0.63 -4.60
C ARG A 53 6.53 -2.02 -4.35
N LEU A 54 6.70 -2.55 -3.13
CA LEU A 54 6.13 -3.84 -2.75
C LEU A 54 4.60 -3.83 -2.75
N LEU A 55 4.00 -2.71 -2.32
CA LEU A 55 2.54 -2.53 -2.42
C LEU A 55 2.09 -2.53 -3.88
N LYS A 56 2.80 -1.83 -4.76
CA LYS A 56 2.51 -1.79 -6.21
C LYS A 56 2.59 -3.19 -6.80
N GLU A 57 3.66 -3.93 -6.55
CA GLU A 57 3.83 -5.31 -7.01
C GLU A 57 2.72 -6.23 -6.51
N LYS A 58 2.25 -6.03 -5.28
CA LYS A 58 1.15 -6.80 -4.70
C LYS A 58 -0.19 -6.49 -5.37
N ILE A 59 -0.51 -5.19 -5.54
CA ILE A 59 -1.74 -4.76 -6.20
C ILE A 59 -1.73 -5.19 -7.67
N ALA A 60 -0.61 -5.05 -8.38
CA ALA A 60 -0.46 -5.48 -9.77
C ALA A 60 -0.79 -6.96 -9.97
N LYS A 61 -0.37 -7.82 -9.03
CA LYS A 61 -0.74 -9.24 -9.03
C LYS A 61 -2.23 -9.50 -8.78
N LEU A 62 -2.90 -8.62 -8.04
CA LEU A 62 -4.34 -8.74 -7.77
C LEU A 62 -5.18 -8.27 -8.96
N VAL A 63 -4.77 -7.19 -9.62
CA VAL A 63 -5.52 -6.58 -10.73
C VAL A 63 -5.13 -7.13 -12.11
N GLY A 64 -3.96 -7.78 -12.23
CA GLY A 64 -3.49 -8.40 -13.47
C GLY A 64 -2.76 -7.46 -14.45
N TYR A 65 -2.45 -6.24 -14.04
CA TYR A 65 -1.73 -5.22 -14.83
C TYR A 65 -0.82 -4.38 -13.92
N ASP A 66 0.22 -3.72 -14.45
CA ASP A 66 1.21 -2.95 -13.67
C ASP A 66 1.42 -1.49 -14.15
N ASP A 67 0.74 -1.12 -15.25
CA ASP A 67 0.71 0.19 -15.90
C ASP A 67 -0.24 1.18 -15.20
N PHE A 68 -0.08 1.33 -13.89
CA PHE A 68 -0.85 2.27 -13.10
C PHE A 68 0.01 3.11 -12.15
N THR A 69 -0.55 4.27 -11.79
CA THR A 69 -0.08 5.13 -10.72
C THR A 69 -0.98 4.97 -9.51
N MET A 70 -0.39 4.69 -8.35
CA MET A 70 -1.13 4.66 -7.09
C MET A 70 -1.22 6.07 -6.52
N CYS A 71 -2.44 6.53 -6.25
CA CYS A 71 -2.70 7.83 -5.67
C CYS A 71 -3.45 7.69 -4.35
N VAL A 72 -3.01 8.37 -3.30
CA VAL A 72 -3.83 8.50 -2.07
C VAL A 72 -5.03 9.38 -2.38
N SER A 73 -6.21 8.90 -2.01
CA SER A 73 -7.42 9.71 -1.96
C SER A 73 -7.60 10.30 -0.56
N ALA A 74 -7.76 11.63 -0.48
CA ALA A 74 -8.16 12.31 0.75
C ALA A 74 -9.69 12.35 0.94
N GLY A 75 -10.45 11.54 0.19
CA GLY A 75 -11.91 11.50 0.18
C GLY A 75 -12.51 11.76 -1.21
N ARG A 76 -13.84 11.70 -1.31
CA ARG A 76 -14.60 11.75 -2.59
C ARG A 76 -14.32 12.97 -3.49
N HIS A 77 -13.88 14.09 -2.89
CA HIS A 77 -13.50 15.32 -3.59
C HIS A 77 -12.06 15.75 -3.30
N GLY A 78 -11.27 14.86 -2.68
CA GLY A 78 -9.88 15.14 -2.32
C GLY A 78 -8.97 15.09 -3.54
N GLN A 79 -7.90 15.89 -3.52
CA GLN A 79 -6.87 15.80 -4.54
C GLN A 79 -6.16 14.45 -4.46
N PHE A 80 -6.03 13.78 -5.60
CA PHE A 80 -5.21 12.59 -5.73
C PHE A 80 -3.75 12.95 -5.58
N THR A 81 -3.10 12.41 -4.55
CA THR A 81 -1.68 12.63 -4.29
C THR A 81 -0.91 11.36 -4.64
N PRO A 82 0.01 11.38 -5.63
CA PRO A 82 0.74 10.19 -6.03
C PRO A 82 1.59 9.63 -4.88
N LEU A 83 1.50 8.31 -4.68
CA LEU A 83 2.35 7.57 -3.74
C LEU A 83 3.73 7.37 -4.36
N LEU A 84 4.63 8.33 -4.12
CA LEU A 84 6.01 8.28 -4.61
C LEU A 84 7.02 7.87 -3.53
N ILE A 85 6.62 7.98 -2.27
CA ILE A 85 7.47 7.73 -1.11
C ILE A 85 6.88 6.64 -0.22
N ASP A 86 7.74 6.00 0.56
CA ASP A 86 7.33 5.00 1.55
C ASP A 86 6.18 5.48 2.44
N LEU A 87 5.26 4.56 2.73
CA LEU A 87 4.10 4.82 3.56
C LEU A 87 4.52 5.34 4.94
N ARG A 88 3.82 6.37 5.43
CA ARG A 88 4.01 6.91 6.78
C ARG A 88 3.88 5.81 7.84
N ARG A 89 4.44 5.98 9.02
CA ARG A 89 4.35 4.99 10.11
C ARG A 89 3.00 5.10 10.86
N SER A 90 1.89 4.86 10.15
CA SER A 90 0.51 4.89 10.69
C SER A 90 -0.18 3.52 10.51
N ARG A 91 -1.21 3.26 11.31
CA ARG A 91 -2.13 2.11 11.16
C ARG A 91 -3.45 2.49 10.50
N GLU A 92 -3.64 3.77 10.17
CA GLU A 92 -4.83 4.25 9.48
C GLU A 92 -4.96 3.55 8.11
N THR A 93 -6.20 3.19 7.77
CA THR A 93 -6.55 2.70 6.45
C THR A 93 -6.20 3.75 5.41
N LEU A 94 -5.53 3.31 4.34
CA LEU A 94 -5.14 4.19 3.25
C LEU A 94 -6.01 3.89 2.05
N ASN A 95 -6.70 4.91 1.53
CA ASN A 95 -7.54 4.80 0.35
C ASN A 95 -6.68 5.14 -0.86
N ILE A 96 -6.52 4.19 -1.78
CA ILE A 96 -5.70 4.31 -2.98
C ILE A 96 -6.58 4.21 -4.21
N VAL A 97 -6.45 5.18 -5.11
CA VAL A 97 -7.00 5.08 -6.46
C VAL A 97 -5.88 4.66 -7.41
N LEU A 98 -6.16 3.66 -8.23
CA LEU A 98 -5.28 3.23 -9.30
C LEU A 98 -5.66 4.01 -10.56
N LEU A 99 -4.85 5.01 -10.92
CA LEU A 99 -5.02 5.72 -12.19
C LEU A 99 -4.24 4.97 -13.25
N ARG A 100 -4.93 4.56 -14.33
CA ARG A 100 -4.24 3.89 -15.43
C ARG A 100 -3.31 4.93 -16.05
N THR A 101 -2.07 4.55 -16.28
CA THR A 101 -1.17 5.36 -17.11
C THR A 101 -1.64 5.17 -18.55
N ASN A 102 -2.70 5.89 -18.93
CA ASN A 102 -3.17 5.87 -20.29
C ASN A 102 -1.99 6.36 -21.15
N SER A 103 -1.56 5.51 -22.07
CA SER A 103 -0.48 5.83 -23.01
C SER A 103 -1.01 6.80 -24.07
N GLU A 104 -1.69 7.87 -23.66
CA GLU A 104 -2.20 8.92 -24.54
C GLU A 104 -1.48 10.23 -24.23
N ALA A 105 -0.17 10.19 -24.50
CA ALA A 105 0.64 11.39 -24.69
C ALA A 105 1.65 11.12 -25.81
N LEU A 106 1.15 10.87 -27.02
CA LEU A 106 1.89 11.07 -28.27
C LEU A 106 0.94 11.66 -29.33
#